data_AF-A0AAW1W7T0-F1
#
_entry.id   AF-A0AAW1W7T0-F1
#
_cell.length_a   1.000
_cell.length_b   1.000
_cell.length_c   1.000
_cell.angle_alpha   90.00
_cell.angle_beta   90.00
_cell.angle_gamma   90.00
#
_symmetry.space_group_name_H-M   'P 1'
#
loop_
_entity.id
_entity.type
_entity.pdbx_description
1 polymer ?
#
loop_
_entity_poly.entity_id
_entity_poly.type
_entity_poly.pdbx_seq_one_letter_code
_entity_poly.pdbx_strand_id
1 'polypeptide(L)'
;MHNRKVDQNLIESNNLGTAPIVPEFPEKLDWLNTAPIKLSILWQDLKGKVVVLDFWTYCCINCMHVLPDLEFLEKKYKDMPFTVVGVHISKVDNEKDLEAIRNAVLRYNITHPVVNDGDMVFMGES
;
A
#
# COMPACT_ATOMS: atom_id res chain seq x y z
N MET A 1 -17.02 4.77 29.49
CA MET A 1 -17.09 3.33 29.15
C MET A 1 -18.40 3.07 28.40
N HIS A 2 -18.35 2.97 27.08
CA HIS A 2 -19.49 2.56 26.26
C HIS A 2 -19.01 1.43 25.34
N ASN A 3 -19.21 0.19 25.79
CA ASN A 3 -18.94 -1.00 25.00
C ASN A 3 -19.97 -1.07 23.86
N ARG A 4 -19.55 -0.73 22.63
CA ARG A 4 -20.31 -1.10 21.44
C ARG A 4 -20.15 -2.60 21.25
N LYS A 5 -21.23 -3.35 21.51
CA LYS A 5 -21.34 -4.75 21.11
C LYS A 5 -21.14 -4.82 19.60
N VAL A 6 -20.18 -5.61 19.15
CA VAL A 6 -20.06 -5.97 17.74
C VAL A 6 -21.32 -6.75 17.39
N ASP A 7 -22.12 -6.21 16.48
CA ASP A 7 -23.33 -6.85 16.00
C ASP A 7 -22.93 -8.09 15.19
N GLN A 8 -23.24 -9.27 15.73
CA GLN A 8 -22.91 -10.57 15.13
C GLN A 8 -23.61 -10.78 13.77
N ASN A 9 -24.58 -9.93 13.42
CA ASN A 9 -25.28 -9.97 12.13
C ASN A 9 -24.49 -9.32 10.97
N LEU A 10 -23.38 -8.61 11.24
CA LEU A 10 -22.49 -8.09 10.18
C LEU A 10 -21.57 -9.17 9.57
N ILE A 11 -21.50 -10.36 10.19
CA ILE A 11 -20.67 -11.48 9.69
C ILE A 11 -21.48 -12.38 8.73
N GLU A 12 -22.82 -12.30 8.75
CA GLU A 12 -23.68 -13.20 7.96
C GLU A 12 -24.10 -12.66 6.58
N SER A 13 -23.68 -11.45 6.19
CA SER A 13 -23.81 -10.99 4.80
C SER A 13 -22.64 -11.47 3.95
N ASN A 14 -22.45 -12.79 3.85
CA ASN A 14 -21.59 -13.42 2.85
C ASN A 14 -22.25 -13.36 1.46
N ASN A 15 -22.38 -12.14 0.94
CA ASN A 15 -22.32 -11.87 -0.48
C ASN A 15 -20.97 -11.18 -0.72
N LEU A 16 -19.88 -11.94 -0.64
CA LEU A 16 -18.67 -11.61 -1.40
C LEU A 16 -19.03 -11.81 -2.88
N GLY A 17 -19.85 -10.89 -3.44
CA GLY A 17 -19.84 -10.65 -4.87
C GLY A 17 -18.38 -10.54 -5.29
N THR A 18 -18.02 -11.14 -6.43
CA THR A 18 -16.62 -11.23 -6.89
C THR A 18 -15.91 -9.93 -6.61
N ALA A 19 -15.02 -9.92 -5.61
CA ALA A 19 -14.31 -8.71 -5.25
C ALA A 19 -13.62 -8.19 -6.53
N PRO A 20 -13.70 -6.89 -6.83
CA PRO A 20 -13.08 -6.36 -8.03
C PRO A 20 -11.60 -6.72 -8.00
N ILE A 21 -11.12 -7.27 -9.12
CA ILE A 21 -9.70 -7.57 -9.31
C ILE A 21 -8.98 -6.22 -9.30
N VAL A 22 -8.00 -6.07 -8.42
CA VAL A 22 -7.16 -4.86 -8.38
C VAL A 22 -6.46 -4.74 -9.75
N PRO A 23 -6.28 -3.53 -10.32
CA PRO A 23 -5.57 -3.37 -11.58
C PRO A 23 -4.07 -3.66 -11.42
N GLU A 24 -3.38 -3.86 -12.54
CA GLU A 24 -1.92 -3.99 -12.57
C GLU A 24 -1.26 -2.60 -12.44
N PHE A 25 -0.05 -2.54 -11.87
CA PHE A 25 0.73 -1.30 -11.87
C PHE A 25 1.14 -0.91 -13.31
N PRO A 26 1.03 0.38 -13.70
CA PRO A 26 1.53 0.85 -14.98
C PRO A 26 3.03 0.53 -15.16
N GLU A 27 3.44 0.14 -16.38
CA GLU A 27 4.80 -0.38 -16.63
C GLU A 27 5.93 0.64 -16.42
N LYS A 28 5.61 1.94 -16.42
CA LYS A 28 6.59 3.04 -16.42
C LYS A 28 6.70 3.79 -15.09
N LEU A 29 6.19 3.22 -14.00
CA LEU A 29 6.35 3.84 -12.69
C LEU A 29 7.74 3.57 -12.11
N ASP A 30 8.28 4.56 -11.40
CA ASP A 30 9.53 4.43 -10.68
C ASP A 30 9.32 3.70 -9.35
N TRP A 31 10.26 2.83 -9.01
CA TRP A 31 10.23 2.02 -7.79
C TRP A 31 11.42 2.30 -6.89
N LEU A 32 11.18 2.27 -5.59
CA LEU A 32 12.17 2.32 -4.52
C LEU A 32 12.11 1.02 -3.71
N ASN A 33 13.25 0.63 -3.13
CA ASN A 33 13.45 -0.59 -2.34
C ASN A 33 13.23 -1.92 -3.10
N THR A 34 12.93 -1.89 -4.40
CA THR A 34 12.74 -3.09 -5.22
C THR A 34 12.92 -2.76 -6.72
N ALA A 35 13.12 -3.80 -7.54
CA ALA A 35 12.81 -3.73 -8.97
C ALA A 35 11.28 -3.67 -9.18
N PRO A 36 10.79 -3.20 -10.34
CA PRO A 36 9.35 -3.12 -10.61
C PRO A 36 8.62 -4.42 -10.33
N ILE A 37 7.53 -4.32 -9.55
CA ILE A 37 6.71 -5.46 -9.16
C ILE A 37 5.45 -5.49 -10.02
N LYS A 38 5.11 -6.69 -10.52
CA LYS A 38 3.82 -6.95 -11.16
C LYS A 38 2.87 -7.57 -10.13
N LEU A 39 1.73 -6.94 -9.88
CA LEU A 39 0.65 -7.46 -9.05
C LEU A 39 0.13 -8.81 -9.55
N SER A 40 0.13 -9.04 -10.87
CA SER A 40 -0.19 -10.34 -11.45
C SER A 40 0.79 -11.44 -11.06
N ILE A 41 2.09 -11.15 -11.02
CA ILE A 41 3.13 -12.08 -10.55
C ILE A 41 2.98 -12.28 -9.05
N LEU A 42 2.74 -11.20 -8.29
CA LEU A 42 2.35 -11.30 -6.89
C LEU A 42 1.17 -12.28 -6.80
N TRP A 43 -0.01 -12.04 -7.35
CA TRP A 43 -1.16 -12.94 -7.10
C TRP A 43 -1.00 -14.37 -7.63
N GLN A 44 -0.23 -14.60 -8.70
CA GLN A 44 0.05 -15.94 -9.21
C GLN A 44 1.03 -16.72 -8.32
N ASP A 45 2.10 -16.08 -7.86
CA ASP A 45 3.08 -16.68 -6.93
C ASP A 45 2.53 -16.73 -5.50
N LEU A 46 1.41 -16.05 -5.23
CA LEU A 46 0.91 -15.75 -3.90
C LEU A 46 -0.52 -16.19 -3.64
N LYS A 47 -0.93 -17.37 -4.12
CA LYS A 47 -2.10 -18.03 -3.54
C LYS A 47 -1.88 -18.18 -2.03
N GLY A 48 -2.51 -17.30 -1.25
CA GLY A 48 -2.36 -17.21 0.20
C GLY A 48 -1.52 -16.04 0.73
N LYS A 49 -0.92 -15.16 -0.08
CA LYS A 49 -0.27 -13.92 0.45
C LYS A 49 -1.27 -12.79 0.60
N VAL A 50 -1.20 -12.14 1.74
CA VAL A 50 -1.89 -10.88 1.99
C VAL A 50 -1.00 -9.74 1.53
N VAL A 51 -1.52 -8.88 0.65
CA VAL A 51 -0.85 -7.66 0.19
C VAL A 51 -1.61 -6.47 0.75
N VAL A 52 -0.91 -5.60 1.48
CA VAL A 52 -1.44 -4.30 1.91
C VAL A 52 -0.92 -3.24 0.96
N LEU A 53 -1.82 -2.55 0.29
CA LEU A 53 -1.51 -1.35 -0.48
C LEU A 53 -1.73 -0.14 0.44
N ASP A 54 -0.67 0.60 0.73
CA ASP A 54 -0.73 1.85 1.50
C ASP A 54 -0.63 3.04 0.56
N PHE A 55 -1.70 3.81 0.41
CA PHE A 55 -1.71 5.01 -0.43
C PHE A 55 -1.30 6.21 0.41
N TRP A 56 -0.15 6.79 0.10
CA TRP A 56 0.47 7.79 0.98
C TRP A 56 1.12 8.93 0.19
N THR A 57 1.38 10.03 0.90
CA THR A 57 2.24 11.12 0.44
C THR A 57 3.13 11.56 1.60
N TYR A 58 4.36 11.93 1.31
CA TYR A 58 5.35 12.28 2.34
C TYR A 58 5.01 13.56 3.13
N CYS A 59 4.13 14.42 2.62
CA CYS A 59 3.71 15.65 3.31
C CYS A 59 2.55 15.42 4.31
N CYS A 60 1.93 14.22 4.31
CA CYS A 60 0.72 13.96 5.08
C CYS A 60 1.03 13.41 6.47
N ILE A 61 0.78 14.22 7.51
CA ILE A 61 0.99 13.80 8.90
C ILE A 61 0.20 12.54 9.27
N ASN A 62 -1.00 12.37 8.71
CA ASN A 62 -1.82 11.18 8.95
C ASN A 62 -1.17 9.92 8.37
N CYS A 63 -0.54 10.01 7.19
CA CYS A 63 0.20 8.90 6.61
C CYS A 63 1.41 8.55 7.48
N MET A 64 2.13 9.55 7.99
CA MET A 64 3.30 9.31 8.84
C MET A 64 2.95 8.56 10.13
N HIS A 65 1.77 8.79 10.69
CA HIS A 65 1.32 8.08 11.90
C HIS A 65 0.97 6.61 11.65
N VAL A 66 0.73 6.19 10.41
CA VAL A 66 0.42 4.80 10.05
C VAL A 66 1.70 3.97 9.85
N LEU A 67 2.82 4.60 9.50
CA LEU A 67 4.09 3.90 9.23
C LEU A 67 4.56 2.98 10.37
N PRO A 68 4.50 3.37 11.67
CA PRO A 68 4.86 2.48 12.77
C PRO A 68 3.96 1.23 12.86
N ASP A 69 2.67 1.36 12.53
CA ASP A 69 1.74 0.22 12.52
C ASP A 69 2.06 -0.73 11.36
N LEU A 70 2.42 -0.19 10.19
CA LEU A 70 2.88 -0.99 9.05
C LEU A 70 4.17 -1.74 9.38
N GLU A 71 5.16 -1.06 9.96
CA GLU A 71 6.41 -1.68 10.40
C GLU A 71 6.14 -2.82 11.40
N PHE A 72 5.20 -2.62 12.34
CA PHE A 72 4.78 -3.65 13.27
C PHE A 72 4.17 -4.86 12.55
N LEU A 73 3.28 -4.63 11.57
CA LEU A 73 2.65 -5.71 10.80
C LEU A 73 3.68 -6.48 9.98
N GLU A 74 4.61 -5.79 9.32
CA GLU A 74 5.71 -6.41 8.58
C GLU A 74 6.56 -7.29 9.48
N LYS A 75 6.92 -6.81 10.68
CA LYS A 75 7.68 -7.61 11.67
C LYS A 75 6.88 -8.80 12.20
N LYS A 76 5.59 -8.60 12.47
CA LYS A 76 4.69 -9.63 13.03
C LYS A 76 4.45 -10.77 12.04
N TYR A 77 4.33 -10.45 10.76
CA TYR A 77 4.00 -11.40 9.70
C TYR A 77 5.17 -11.75 8.77
N LYS A 78 6.41 -11.43 9.17
CA LYS A 78 7.63 -11.66 8.36
C LYS A 78 7.80 -13.11 7.86
N ASP A 79 7.32 -14.09 8.62
CA ASP A 79 7.43 -15.52 8.31
C ASP A 79 6.16 -16.07 7.63
N MET A 80 5.19 -15.20 7.39
CA MET A 80 3.95 -15.51 6.69
C MET A 80 3.99 -14.92 5.29
N PRO A 81 3.14 -15.40 4.37
CA PRO A 81 2.97 -14.73 3.10
C PRO A 81 2.23 -13.40 3.35
N PHE A 82 2.99 -12.35 3.66
CA PHE A 82 2.51 -10.98 3.86
C PHE A 82 3.48 -9.99 3.22
N THR A 83 2.97 -8.89 2.66
CA THR A 83 3.80 -7.77 2.19
C THR A 83 3.02 -6.47 2.22
N VAL A 84 3.72 -5.38 2.50
CA VAL A 84 3.22 -4.01 2.29
C VAL A 84 3.81 -3.50 0.98
N VAL A 85 3.03 -2.69 0.24
CA VAL A 85 3.50 -1.90 -0.90
C VAL A 85 2.99 -0.47 -0.70
N GLY A 86 3.91 0.47 -0.59
CA GLY A 86 3.59 1.89 -0.49
C GLY A 86 3.34 2.47 -1.89
N VAL A 87 2.12 2.90 -2.17
CA VAL A 87 1.74 3.61 -3.40
C VAL A 87 1.81 5.11 -3.10
N HIS A 88 2.93 5.73 -3.46
CA HIS A 88 3.10 7.16 -3.27
C HIS A 88 2.28 7.91 -4.33
N ILE A 89 1.32 8.72 -3.88
CA ILE A 89 0.52 9.60 -4.72
C ILE A 89 0.89 11.05 -4.45
N SER A 90 0.84 11.91 -5.47
CA SER A 90 1.20 13.33 -5.30
C SER A 90 -0.05 14.19 -5.16
N LYS A 91 -0.14 14.99 -4.10
CA LYS A 91 -1.21 16.00 -3.95
C LYS A 91 -0.91 17.29 -4.72
N VAL A 92 0.37 17.57 -4.96
CA VAL A 92 0.86 18.72 -5.73
C VAL A 92 2.05 18.27 -6.59
N ASP A 93 2.35 18.98 -7.69
CA ASP A 93 3.37 18.56 -8.65
C ASP A 93 4.76 18.36 -8.04
N ASN A 94 5.12 19.15 -7.02
CA ASN A 94 6.41 19.02 -6.34
C ASN A 94 6.56 17.69 -5.58
N GLU A 95 5.46 16.96 -5.33
CA GLU A 95 5.51 15.65 -4.66
C GLU A 95 5.86 14.51 -5.63
N LYS A 96 5.91 14.77 -6.94
CA LYS A 96 6.25 13.76 -7.96
C LYS A 96 7.76 13.48 -8.03
N ASP A 97 8.59 14.34 -7.43
CA ASP A 97 10.04 14.23 -7.47
C ASP A 97 10.54 12.97 -6.73
N LEU A 98 11.11 12.03 -7.49
CA LEU A 98 11.60 10.76 -6.98
C LEU A 98 12.66 10.92 -5.89
N GLU A 99 13.52 11.95 -5.98
CA GLU A 99 14.54 12.17 -4.96
C GLU A 99 13.95 12.73 -3.66
N ALA A 100 12.91 13.56 -3.73
CA ALA A 100 12.15 13.97 -2.56
C ALA A 100 11.48 12.77 -1.87
N ILE A 101 10.88 11.87 -2.66
CA ILE A 101 10.27 10.63 -2.15
C ILE A 101 11.34 9.73 -1.53
N ARG A 102 12.49 9.53 -2.19
CA ARG A 102 13.62 8.75 -1.66
C ARG A 102 14.10 9.30 -0.31
N ASN A 103 14.23 10.62 -0.19
CA ASN A 103 14.62 11.26 1.06
C ASN A 103 13.58 11.02 2.17
N ALA A 104 12.28 11.04 1.84
CA ALA A 104 11.23 10.69 2.79
C ALA A 104 11.30 9.22 3.21
N VAL A 105 11.46 8.29 2.26
CA VAL A 105 11.65 6.85 2.52
C VAL A 105 12.79 6.61 3.50
N LEU A 106 13.93 7.28 3.30
CA LEU A 106 15.07 7.18 4.23
C LEU A 106 14.77 7.83 5.59
N ARG A 107 14.19 9.02 5.61
CA ARG A 107 13.87 9.76 6.84
C ARG A 107 12.94 8.98 7.76
N TYR A 108 11.95 8.31 7.18
CA TYR A 108 10.93 7.55 7.93
C TYR A 108 11.24 6.05 7.99
N ASN A 109 12.43 5.63 7.54
CA ASN A 109 12.90 4.26 7.59
C ASN A 109 11.90 3.26 6.95
N ILE A 110 11.31 3.65 5.81
CA ILE A 110 10.40 2.80 5.05
C ILE A 110 11.22 1.74 4.32
N THR A 111 11.03 0.47 4.69
CA THR A 111 11.79 -0.67 4.12
C THR A 111 11.01 -1.46 3.07
N HIS A 112 9.68 -1.39 3.07
CA HIS A 112 8.87 -2.06 2.06
C HIS A 112 9.06 -1.43 0.65
N PRO A 113 8.69 -2.16 -0.41
CA PRO A 113 8.54 -1.62 -1.76
C PRO A 113 7.70 -0.34 -1.80
N VAL A 114 8.19 0.66 -2.52
CA VAL A 114 7.44 1.90 -2.78
C VAL A 114 7.40 2.15 -4.29
N VAL A 115 6.23 2.48 -4.81
CA VAL A 115 6.02 2.90 -6.20
C VAL A 115 5.59 4.37 -6.24
N ASN A 116 6.14 5.15 -7.16
CA ASN A 116 5.74 6.52 -7.41
C ASN A 116 4.61 6.57 -8.44
N ASP A 117 3.36 6.68 -7.96
CA ASP A 117 2.17 6.94 -8.77
C ASP A 117 1.77 8.42 -8.68
N GLY A 118 2.73 9.32 -8.92
CA GLY A 118 2.55 10.76 -8.78
C GLY A 118 1.45 11.34 -9.69
N ASP A 119 1.20 10.72 -10.84
CA ASP A 119 0.13 11.12 -11.78
C ASP A 119 -1.21 10.41 -11.50
N MET A 120 -1.33 9.66 -10.40
CA MET A 120 -2.55 8.95 -9.98
C MET A 120 -3.12 8.01 -11.05
N VAL A 121 -2.26 7.44 -11.89
CA VAL A 121 -2.67 6.56 -13.01
C VAL A 121 -3.21 5.24 -12.45
N PHE A 122 -2.64 4.73 -11.36
CA PHE A 122 -3.14 3.52 -10.70
C PHE A 122 -4.54 3.73 -10.09
N MET A 123 -4.82 4.95 -9.61
CA MET A 123 -6.12 5.32 -9.04
C MET A 123 -7.18 5.65 -10.11
N GLY A 124 -6.78 5.75 -11.38
CA GLY A 124 -7.68 5.99 -12.51
C GLY A 124 -8.12 7.45 -12.68
N GLU A 125 -7.33 8.42 -12.21
CA GLU A 125 -7.65 9.86 -12.30
C GLU A 125 -6.96 10.60 -13.47
N SER A 126 -6.35 9.86 -14.41
CA SER A 126 -5.61 10.42 -15.57
C SER A 126 -6.43 10.57 -16.86
#